data_AF-A0A3M2AJQ9-F1
#
_entry.id   AF-A0A3M2AJQ9-F1
#
_cell.length_a   1.000
_cell.length_b   1.000
_cell.length_c   1.000
_cell.angle_alpha   90.00
_cell.angle_beta   90.00
_cell.angle_gamma   90.00
#
_symmetry.space_group_name_H-M   'P 1'
#
loop_
_entity.id
_entity.type
_entity.pdbx_description
1 polymer ?
#
loop_
_entity_poly.entity_id
_entity_poly.type
_entity_poly.pdbx_seq_one_letter_code
_entity_poly.pdbx_strand_id
1 'polypeptide(L)'
;MRALTLLPLLLLAACMRAPEPPRITPTSPHGSMPPMAGGEAAPAPEASSGIHFPEPEGWTPSDRQIMFAEKVWDLPGGGGASLSVVGGSVEANLARWSGPSQFQFPDGRTEENFREKTIEDGNFPVRMVVMKGTLVATKLVGGGPPREGWTMVGAAVTDALPGGRAIYLKVAGPSDEMEAQIPAIEEALRGIEVH
;
A
#
# COMPACT_ATOMS: atom_id res chain seq x y z
N MET A 1 -46.79 -25.60 42.46
CA MET A 1 -46.51 -26.35 41.22
C MET A 1 -47.47 -25.87 40.14
N ARG A 2 -47.02 -25.03 39.20
CA ARG A 2 -47.72 -24.67 37.98
C ARG A 2 -46.69 -24.65 36.86
N ALA A 3 -46.87 -25.54 35.89
CA ALA A 3 -46.06 -25.68 34.70
C ALA A 3 -46.32 -24.50 33.76
N LEU A 4 -45.25 -23.88 33.25
CA LEU A 4 -45.33 -22.87 32.20
C LEU A 4 -44.64 -23.41 30.95
N THR A 5 -45.45 -23.60 29.92
CA THR A 5 -45.16 -24.28 28.66
C THR A 5 -44.34 -23.39 27.73
N LEU A 6 -43.27 -23.94 27.17
CA LEU A 6 -42.46 -23.37 26.08
C LEU A 6 -43.28 -23.30 24.78
N LEU A 7 -43.20 -22.16 24.08
CA LEU A 7 -43.71 -22.00 22.71
C LEU A 7 -42.54 -21.54 21.80
N PRO A 8 -42.08 -22.35 20.84
CA PRO A 8 -41.10 -21.92 19.85
C PRO A 8 -41.78 -21.23 18.66
N LEU A 9 -41.38 -19.99 18.38
CA LEU A 9 -41.80 -19.24 17.20
C LEU A 9 -40.83 -19.55 16.04
N LEU A 10 -41.26 -20.41 15.10
CA LEU A 10 -40.59 -20.62 13.82
C LEU A 10 -40.87 -19.42 12.89
N LEU A 11 -39.85 -18.67 12.51
CA LEU A 11 -39.90 -17.69 11.43
C LEU A 11 -39.21 -18.26 10.19
N LEU A 12 -40.01 -18.60 9.19
CA LEU A 12 -39.59 -18.99 7.86
C LEU A 12 -39.13 -17.75 7.07
N ALA A 13 -37.83 -17.63 6.84
CA ALA A 13 -37.28 -16.68 5.87
C ALA A 13 -37.36 -17.30 4.47
N ALA A 14 -38.35 -16.88 3.68
CA ALA A 14 -38.45 -17.22 2.27
C ALA A 14 -37.43 -16.40 1.45
N CYS A 15 -36.41 -17.07 0.93
CA CYS A 15 -35.45 -16.47 -0.01
C CYS A 15 -36.12 -16.23 -1.37
N MET A 16 -36.53 -14.99 -1.63
CA MET A 16 -36.86 -14.53 -2.99
C MET A 16 -35.55 -14.43 -3.80
N ARG A 17 -35.34 -15.38 -4.71
CA ARG A 17 -34.25 -15.38 -5.68
C ARG A 17 -34.56 -14.33 -6.76
N ALA A 18 -33.71 -13.31 -6.88
CA ALA A 18 -33.83 -12.29 -7.92
C ALA A 18 -33.63 -12.91 -9.33
N PRO A 19 -34.32 -12.40 -10.36
CA PRO A 19 -34.18 -12.88 -11.73
C PRO A 19 -32.77 -12.58 -12.28
N GLU A 20 -32.16 -13.58 -12.93
CA GLU A 20 -30.84 -13.46 -13.56
C GLU A 20 -30.89 -12.51 -14.76
N PRO A 21 -29.89 -11.63 -14.95
CA PRO A 21 -29.81 -10.79 -16.13
C PRO A 21 -29.47 -11.63 -17.39
N PRO A 22 -29.92 -11.20 -18.58
CA PRO A 22 -29.69 -11.93 -19.82
C PRO A 22 -28.20 -12.04 -20.16
N ARG A 23 -27.78 -13.26 -20.51
CA ARG A 23 -26.43 -13.53 -21.03
C ARG A 23 -26.29 -12.94 -22.43
N ILE A 24 -25.35 -12.01 -22.59
CA ILE A 24 -24.92 -11.53 -23.91
C ILE A 24 -23.85 -12.49 -24.42
N THR A 25 -24.12 -13.18 -25.53
CA THR A 25 -23.12 -13.99 -26.24
C THR A 25 -22.17 -13.07 -27.02
N PRO A 26 -20.84 -13.22 -26.89
CA PRO A 26 -19.90 -12.47 -27.70
C PRO A 26 -19.84 -13.05 -29.12
N THR A 27 -20.35 -12.28 -30.09
CA THR A 27 -20.11 -12.49 -31.52
C THR A 27 -18.66 -12.13 -31.82
N SER A 28 -17.86 -13.09 -32.27
CA SER A 28 -16.50 -12.85 -32.76
C SER A 28 -16.53 -12.43 -34.23
N PRO A 29 -15.92 -11.31 -34.63
CA PRO A 29 -15.48 -11.10 -36.00
C PRO A 29 -13.98 -11.43 -36.10
N HIS A 30 -13.67 -12.48 -36.86
CA HIS A 30 -12.34 -12.70 -37.42
C HIS A 30 -12.01 -11.56 -38.39
N GLY A 31 -11.13 -10.64 -37.97
CA GLY A 31 -10.51 -9.64 -38.82
C GLY A 31 -9.01 -9.87 -38.87
N SER A 32 -8.52 -10.30 -40.03
CA SER A 32 -7.09 -10.45 -40.34
C SER A 32 -6.34 -9.13 -40.13
N MET A 33 -5.29 -9.14 -39.31
CA MET A 33 -4.39 -7.98 -39.19
C MET A 33 -3.21 -8.10 -40.19
N PRO A 34 -2.79 -6.99 -40.82
CA PRO A 34 -1.55 -6.92 -41.59
C PRO A 34 -0.31 -6.88 -40.68
N PRO A 35 0.90 -7.17 -41.21
CA PRO A 35 2.13 -7.17 -40.42
C PRO A 35 2.54 -5.74 -40.04
N MET A 36 2.63 -5.46 -38.74
CA MET A 36 3.17 -4.20 -38.22
C MET A 36 4.70 -4.24 -38.30
N ALA A 37 5.25 -3.57 -39.30
CA ALA A 37 6.63 -3.11 -39.32
C ALA A 37 6.68 -1.71 -38.69
N GLY A 38 7.46 -1.55 -37.63
CA GLY A 38 7.65 -0.28 -36.95
C GLY A 38 8.18 -0.51 -35.54
N GLY A 39 9.49 -0.75 -35.43
CA GLY A 39 10.19 -0.69 -34.15
C GLY A 39 10.17 0.76 -33.66
N GLU A 40 9.16 1.11 -32.88
CA GLU A 40 9.15 2.33 -32.11
C GLU A 40 10.17 2.16 -30.99
N ALA A 41 11.21 2.98 -31.01
CA ALA A 41 12.22 3.01 -29.96
C ALA A 41 11.51 3.22 -28.62
N ALA A 42 11.88 2.40 -27.62
CA ALA A 42 11.40 2.56 -26.26
C ALA A 42 11.57 4.03 -25.83
N PRO A 43 10.56 4.67 -25.22
CA PRO A 43 10.70 6.04 -24.75
C PRO A 43 11.91 6.13 -23.82
N ALA A 44 12.71 7.19 -23.99
CA ALA A 44 13.79 7.52 -23.08
C ALA A 44 13.24 7.56 -21.63
N PRO A 45 14.02 7.13 -20.62
CA PRO A 45 13.57 7.19 -19.24
C PRO A 45 13.12 8.61 -18.91
N GLU A 46 11.87 8.75 -18.45
CA GLU A 46 11.33 10.02 -17.99
C GLU A 46 12.31 10.62 -16.97
N ALA A 47 12.56 11.92 -17.09
CA ALA A 47 13.38 12.66 -16.15
C ALA A 47 12.94 12.32 -14.72
N SER A 48 13.91 12.12 -13.81
CA SER A 48 13.61 11.87 -12.40
C SER A 48 12.59 12.90 -11.93
N SER A 49 11.63 12.46 -11.12
CA SER A 49 10.45 13.22 -10.67
C SER A 49 10.76 14.49 -9.86
N GLY A 50 12.01 14.96 -9.83
CA GLY A 50 12.48 16.10 -9.04
C GLY A 50 12.56 15.80 -7.55
N ILE A 51 12.21 14.57 -7.14
CA ILE A 51 12.09 14.19 -5.73
C ILE A 51 13.45 13.72 -5.20
N HIS A 52 13.98 14.50 -4.26
CA HIS A 52 15.13 14.12 -3.46
C HIS A 52 14.64 13.67 -2.08
N PHE A 53 14.86 12.40 -1.75
CA PHE A 53 14.52 11.80 -0.46
C PHE A 53 15.85 11.42 0.20
N PRO A 54 16.24 12.04 1.32
CA PRO A 54 17.50 11.73 1.98
C PRO A 54 17.43 10.33 2.60
N GLU A 55 17.96 9.33 1.91
CA GLU A 55 17.81 7.94 2.32
C GLU A 55 18.46 7.67 3.69
N PRO A 56 17.78 6.94 4.61
CA PRO A 56 18.39 6.49 5.85
C PRO A 56 19.64 5.61 5.61
N GLU A 57 20.54 5.58 6.60
CA GLU A 57 21.76 4.78 6.53
C GLU A 57 21.48 3.29 6.26
N GLY A 58 22.30 2.68 5.41
CA GLY A 58 22.20 1.25 5.07
C GLY A 58 21.14 0.91 4.03
N TRP A 59 20.32 1.88 3.58
CA TRP A 59 19.42 1.67 2.45
C TRP A 59 20.22 1.65 1.16
N THR A 60 19.94 0.67 0.31
CA THR A 60 20.63 0.49 -0.97
C THR A 60 19.61 0.45 -2.12
N PRO A 61 19.88 1.08 -3.27
CA PRO A 61 18.98 1.00 -4.42
C PRO A 61 18.71 -0.46 -4.81
N SER A 62 17.44 -0.77 -5.09
CA SER A 62 16.99 -2.11 -5.46
C SER A 62 16.59 -2.15 -6.94
N ASP A 63 16.81 -3.29 -7.59
CA ASP A 63 16.34 -3.56 -8.96
C ASP A 63 14.89 -4.07 -9.00
N ARG A 64 14.26 -4.26 -7.83
CA ARG A 64 12.87 -4.73 -7.73
C ARG A 64 11.91 -3.77 -8.44
N GLN A 65 11.10 -4.34 -9.32
CA GLN A 65 10.03 -3.60 -9.99
C GLN A 65 8.78 -3.54 -9.10
N ILE A 66 8.53 -2.37 -8.53
CA ILE A 66 7.30 -2.07 -7.79
C ILE A 66 6.46 -1.13 -8.64
N MET A 67 5.21 -1.52 -8.90
CA MET A 67 4.29 -0.73 -9.72
C MET A 67 4.12 0.68 -9.12
N PHE A 68 4.25 1.70 -9.96
CA PHE A 68 4.18 3.13 -9.62
C PHE A 68 5.32 3.65 -8.72
N ALA A 69 6.34 2.84 -8.42
CA ALA A 69 7.48 3.32 -7.66
C ALA A 69 8.46 4.09 -8.56
N GLU A 70 8.82 5.28 -8.11
CA GLU A 70 9.89 6.12 -8.65
C GLU A 70 11.26 5.60 -8.21
N LYS A 71 11.32 5.15 -6.95
CA LYS A 71 12.54 4.62 -6.31
C LYS A 71 12.18 3.42 -5.44
N VAL A 72 13.09 2.45 -5.40
CA VAL A 72 12.95 1.24 -4.59
C VAL A 72 14.28 0.96 -3.92
N TRP A 73 14.25 0.55 -2.66
CA TRP A 73 15.43 0.23 -1.87
C TRP A 73 15.32 -1.13 -1.19
N ASP A 74 16.47 -1.76 -1.00
CA ASP A 74 16.71 -2.85 -0.07
C ASP A 74 17.23 -2.29 1.25
N LEU A 75 16.67 -2.82 2.34
CA LEU A 75 17.01 -2.42 3.70
C LEU A 75 17.85 -3.52 4.38
N PRO A 76 18.58 -3.16 5.45
CA PRO A 76 19.11 -4.15 6.39
C PRO A 76 18.00 -5.12 6.86
N GLY A 77 18.39 -6.37 7.16
CA GLY A 77 17.45 -7.39 7.63
C GLY A 77 16.50 -7.98 6.58
N GLY A 78 16.70 -7.64 5.30
CA GLY A 78 15.82 -8.11 4.22
C GLY A 78 14.50 -7.35 4.12
N GLY A 79 14.45 -6.13 4.66
CA GLY A 79 13.36 -5.19 4.43
C GLY A 79 13.39 -4.57 3.03
N GLY A 80 12.37 -3.77 2.72
CA GLY A 80 12.25 -3.08 1.45
C GLY A 80 11.47 -1.78 1.58
N ALA A 81 11.86 -0.79 0.78
CA ALA A 81 11.18 0.50 0.69
C ALA A 81 10.86 0.86 -0.75
N SER A 82 9.79 1.62 -0.94
CA SER A 82 9.42 2.22 -2.22
C SER A 82 8.89 3.62 -2.02
N LEU A 83 9.29 4.53 -2.91
CA LEU A 83 8.73 5.88 -3.02
C LEU A 83 7.96 5.98 -4.33
N SER A 84 6.74 6.49 -4.27
CA SER A 84 5.81 6.57 -5.42
C SER A 84 5.10 7.91 -5.46
N VAL A 85 4.73 8.36 -6.66
CA VAL A 85 3.85 9.52 -6.85
C VAL A 85 2.53 9.03 -7.40
N VAL A 86 1.47 9.15 -6.60
CA VAL A 86 0.12 8.76 -7.04
C VAL A 86 -0.91 9.81 -6.64
N GLY A 87 -2.00 9.87 -7.42
CA GLY A 87 -3.18 10.65 -7.08
C GLY A 87 -4.15 9.88 -6.17
N GLY A 88 -5.23 10.56 -5.77
CA GLY A 88 -6.26 10.03 -4.89
C GLY A 88 -6.16 10.59 -3.48
N SER A 89 -7.08 10.20 -2.60
CA SER A 89 -7.05 10.71 -1.23
C SER A 89 -5.97 10.02 -0.40
N VAL A 90 -5.34 10.79 0.49
CA VAL A 90 -4.43 10.25 1.52
C VAL A 90 -5.13 9.18 2.33
N GLU A 91 -6.38 9.41 2.74
CA GLU A 91 -7.15 8.43 3.53
C GLU A 91 -7.35 7.11 2.82
N ALA A 92 -7.67 7.13 1.52
CA ALA A 92 -7.87 5.89 0.77
C ALA A 92 -6.56 5.10 0.67
N ASN A 93 -5.43 5.78 0.50
CA ASN A 93 -4.12 5.14 0.45
C ASN A 93 -3.73 4.53 1.82
N LEU A 94 -3.88 5.28 2.91
CA LEU A 94 -3.61 4.80 4.27
C LEU A 94 -4.53 3.63 4.64
N ALA A 95 -5.83 3.75 4.38
CA ALA A 95 -6.81 2.69 4.65
C ALA A 95 -6.51 1.41 3.87
N ARG A 96 -6.05 1.53 2.62
CA ARG A 96 -5.61 0.38 1.81
C ARG A 96 -4.41 -0.33 2.45
N TRP A 97 -3.45 0.42 2.97
CA TRP A 97 -2.25 -0.16 3.59
C TRP A 97 -2.55 -0.84 4.93
N SER A 98 -3.46 -0.28 5.73
CA SER A 98 -3.94 -0.92 6.97
C SER A 98 -4.98 -2.02 6.71
N GLY A 99 -5.37 -2.26 5.46
CA GLY A 99 -6.36 -3.24 5.09
C GLY A 99 -5.78 -4.67 5.01
N PRO A 100 -6.62 -5.71 5.15
CA PRO A 100 -6.19 -7.11 5.26
C PRO A 100 -5.50 -7.67 4.01
N SER A 101 -5.57 -6.98 2.87
CA SER A 101 -4.87 -7.34 1.64
C SER A 101 -3.42 -6.87 1.61
N GLN A 102 -3.04 -5.96 2.50
CA GLN A 102 -1.68 -5.44 2.63
C GLN A 102 -1.05 -5.87 3.95
N PHE A 103 -1.82 -5.74 5.03
CA PHE A 103 -1.34 -5.93 6.39
C PHE A 103 -2.44 -6.46 7.29
N GLN A 104 -2.11 -7.43 8.14
CA GLN A 104 -3.06 -8.04 9.07
C GLN A 104 -2.59 -7.85 10.51
N PHE A 105 -3.56 -7.57 11.39
CA PHE A 105 -3.35 -7.45 12.82
C PHE A 105 -3.92 -8.71 13.49
N PRO A 106 -3.08 -9.60 14.06
CA PRO A 106 -3.53 -10.88 14.61
C PRO A 106 -4.68 -10.74 15.62
N ASP A 107 -4.59 -9.74 16.49
CA ASP A 107 -5.55 -9.47 17.57
C ASP A 107 -6.48 -8.28 17.24
N GLY A 108 -6.59 -7.92 15.96
CA GLY A 108 -7.22 -6.67 15.53
C GLY A 108 -6.33 -5.45 15.77
N ARG A 109 -6.81 -4.28 15.35
CA ARG A 109 -6.06 -3.01 15.44
C ARG A 109 -6.08 -2.49 16.88
N THR A 110 -4.91 -2.23 17.45
CA THR A 110 -4.69 -1.69 18.79
C THR A 110 -3.71 -0.52 18.74
N GLU A 111 -3.61 0.26 19.82
CA GLU A 111 -2.62 1.34 19.92
C GLU A 111 -1.17 0.83 19.93
N GLU A 112 -0.95 -0.42 20.35
CA GLU A 112 0.36 -1.05 20.33
C GLU A 112 0.82 -1.37 18.89
N ASN A 113 -0.12 -1.86 18.06
CA ASN A 113 0.19 -2.38 16.74
C ASN A 113 -0.15 -1.41 15.60
N PHE A 114 -0.78 -0.28 15.91
CA PHE A 114 -1.07 0.78 14.97
C PHE A 114 -0.85 2.16 15.60
N ARG A 115 0.05 2.95 15.01
CA ARG A 115 0.31 4.34 15.40
C ARG A 115 0.16 5.25 14.20
N GLU A 116 -0.42 6.44 14.41
CA GLU A 116 -0.48 7.49 13.40
C GLU A 116 0.10 8.78 13.96
N LYS A 117 0.78 9.53 13.10
CA LYS A 117 1.43 10.80 13.45
C LYS A 117 1.42 11.73 12.25
N THR A 118 1.29 13.02 12.53
CA THR A 118 1.55 14.09 11.56
C THR A 118 2.90 14.74 11.86
N ILE A 119 3.68 15.01 10.82
CA ILE A 119 4.91 15.79 10.85
C ILE A 119 4.61 17.11 10.14
N GLU A 120 4.72 18.23 10.85
CA GLU A 120 4.43 19.58 10.33
C GLU A 120 5.67 20.49 10.32
N ASP A 121 6.75 20.08 10.96
CA ASP A 121 8.02 20.79 11.11
C ASP A 121 9.08 20.36 10.07
N GLY A 122 8.65 19.85 8.91
CA GLY A 122 9.50 19.55 7.76
C GLY A 122 9.24 20.50 6.58
N ASN A 123 9.82 20.19 5.42
CA ASN A 123 9.59 20.98 4.19
C ASN A 123 8.12 20.91 3.71
N PHE A 124 7.44 19.80 3.98
CA PHE A 124 6.06 19.55 3.60
C PHE A 124 5.33 18.80 4.72
N PRO A 125 3.99 18.94 4.84
CA PRO A 125 3.22 18.16 5.79
C PRO A 125 3.28 16.66 5.44
N VAL A 126 3.46 15.82 6.46
CA VAL A 126 3.48 14.37 6.29
C VAL A 126 2.51 13.71 7.24
N ARG A 127 1.69 12.79 6.71
CA ARG A 127 0.94 11.84 7.55
C ARG A 127 1.58 10.47 7.47
N MET A 128 1.95 9.96 8.64
CA MET A 128 2.66 8.71 8.79
C MET A 128 1.86 7.73 9.63
N VAL A 129 1.82 6.48 9.20
CA VAL A 129 1.28 5.34 9.93
C VAL A 129 2.38 4.30 10.14
N VAL A 130 2.39 3.70 11.33
CA VAL A 130 3.26 2.57 11.68
C VAL A 130 2.37 1.41 12.08
N MET A 131 2.57 0.27 11.46
CA MET A 131 1.72 -0.91 11.61
C MET A 131 2.60 -2.13 11.91
N LYS A 132 2.32 -2.85 13.01
CA LYS A 132 3.02 -4.08 13.41
C LYS A 132 2.08 -5.28 13.31
N GLY A 133 2.53 -6.39 12.75
CA GLY A 133 1.68 -7.55 12.49
C GLY A 133 2.21 -8.44 11.37
N THR A 134 1.29 -8.88 10.50
CA THR A 134 1.60 -9.78 9.38
C THR A 134 1.56 -9.03 8.06
N LEU A 135 2.72 -8.95 7.40
CA LEU A 135 2.83 -8.43 6.04
C LEU A 135 2.27 -9.44 5.04
N VAL A 136 1.14 -9.11 4.41
CA VAL A 136 0.50 -9.97 3.40
C VAL A 136 0.99 -9.64 1.99
N ALA A 137 1.11 -8.35 1.67
CA ALA A 137 1.57 -7.90 0.37
C ALA A 137 3.11 -7.85 0.30
N THR A 138 3.72 -9.02 0.14
CA THR A 138 5.18 -9.22 0.22
C THR A 138 5.95 -8.80 -1.02
N LYS A 139 5.31 -8.33 -2.11
CA LYS A 139 6.01 -7.88 -3.32
C LYS A 139 7.07 -6.81 -3.05
N LEU A 140 6.82 -5.91 -2.09
CA LEU A 140 7.77 -4.86 -1.67
C LEU A 140 9.12 -5.43 -1.23
N VAL A 141 9.13 -6.66 -0.73
CA VAL A 141 10.28 -7.32 -0.09
C VAL A 141 10.67 -8.61 -0.83
N GLY A 142 10.39 -8.66 -2.14
CA GLY A 142 10.76 -9.78 -3.02
C GLY A 142 9.68 -10.86 -3.23
N GLY A 143 8.49 -10.69 -2.64
CA GLY A 143 7.38 -11.64 -2.75
C GLY A 143 7.44 -12.79 -1.74
N GLY A 144 6.74 -13.87 -2.06
CA GLY A 144 6.64 -15.07 -1.21
C GLY A 144 5.44 -15.06 -0.24
N PRO A 145 5.40 -16.03 0.69
CA PRO A 145 4.30 -16.16 1.66
C PRO A 145 4.26 -14.96 2.64
N PRO A 146 3.11 -14.72 3.31
CA PRO A 146 2.99 -13.68 4.33
C PRO A 146 4.05 -13.78 5.42
N ARG A 147 4.41 -12.65 6.03
CA ARG A 147 5.49 -12.55 7.03
C ARG A 147 4.96 -12.00 8.35
N GLU A 148 4.95 -12.83 9.38
CA GLU A 148 4.54 -12.46 10.74
C GLU A 148 5.65 -11.74 11.49
N GLY A 149 5.31 -10.88 12.45
CA GLY A 149 6.28 -10.13 13.24
C GLY A 149 6.99 -9.05 12.42
N TRP A 150 6.30 -8.49 11.43
CA TRP A 150 6.80 -7.42 10.57
C TRP A 150 6.20 -6.08 10.97
N THR A 151 6.94 -5.01 10.67
CA THR A 151 6.46 -3.64 10.76
C THR A 151 6.43 -3.01 9.38
N MET A 152 5.39 -2.24 9.10
CA MET A 152 5.28 -1.38 7.92
C MET A 152 5.13 0.08 8.35
N VAL A 153 5.95 0.95 7.76
CA VAL A 153 5.76 2.40 7.80
C VAL A 153 5.15 2.82 6.46
N GLY A 154 4.01 3.50 6.52
CA GLY A 154 3.41 4.17 5.37
C GLY A 154 3.39 5.67 5.63
N ALA A 155 3.90 6.47 4.71
CA ALA A 155 3.86 7.92 4.82
C ALA A 155 3.33 8.57 3.54
N ALA A 156 2.59 9.65 3.70
CA ALA A 156 2.08 10.49 2.62
C ALA A 156 2.58 11.92 2.84
N VAL A 157 3.40 12.42 1.93
CA VAL A 157 3.86 13.80 1.88
C VAL A 157 2.88 14.57 1.00
N THR A 158 2.15 15.49 1.61
CA THR A 158 1.12 16.30 0.93
C THR A 158 1.67 17.65 0.54
N ASP A 159 0.94 18.35 -0.34
CA ASP A 159 1.23 19.72 -0.81
C ASP A 159 2.57 19.91 -1.55
N ALA A 160 3.39 18.86 -1.64
CA ALA A 160 4.64 18.85 -2.38
C ALA A 160 4.44 18.85 -3.90
N LEU A 161 3.26 18.44 -4.39
CA LEU A 161 2.96 18.29 -5.82
C LEU A 161 1.60 18.89 -6.20
N PRO A 162 1.48 19.49 -7.40
CA PRO A 162 0.21 20.04 -7.86
C PRO A 162 -0.79 18.94 -8.25
N GLY A 163 -2.07 19.32 -8.34
CA GLY A 163 -3.14 18.46 -8.87
C GLY A 163 -3.62 17.37 -7.92
N GLY A 164 -3.44 17.54 -6.60
CA GLY A 164 -3.89 16.58 -5.60
C GLY A 164 -3.12 15.25 -5.62
N ARG A 165 -1.88 15.28 -6.16
CA ARG A 165 -0.94 14.16 -6.06
C ARG A 165 -0.16 14.28 -4.77
N ALA A 166 0.26 13.15 -4.22
CA ALA A 166 1.12 13.09 -3.05
C ALA A 166 2.28 12.13 -3.29
N ILE A 167 3.36 12.34 -2.55
CA ILE A 167 4.49 11.41 -2.51
C ILE A 167 4.20 10.40 -1.41
N TYR A 168 4.25 9.12 -1.73
CA TYR A 168 4.00 8.04 -0.80
C TYR A 168 5.26 7.21 -0.60
N LEU A 169 5.70 7.11 0.66
CA LEU A 169 6.76 6.21 1.09
C LEU A 169 6.11 4.98 1.74
N LYS A 170 6.51 3.80 1.31
CA LYS A 170 6.16 2.53 1.96
C LYS A 170 7.43 1.80 2.31
N VAL A 171 7.58 1.43 3.58
CA VAL A 171 8.74 0.71 4.12
C VAL A 171 8.24 -0.50 4.88
N ALA A 172 8.83 -1.67 4.69
CA ALA A 172 8.50 -2.85 5.48
C ALA A 172 9.74 -3.69 5.80
N GLY A 173 9.80 -4.23 7.01
CA GLY A 173 10.90 -5.06 7.49
C GLY A 173 10.52 -5.85 8.76
N PRO A 174 11.42 -6.70 9.27
CA PRO A 174 11.29 -7.31 10.59
C PRO A 174 11.03 -6.24 11.66
N SER A 175 10.12 -6.50 12.62
CA SER A 175 9.67 -5.46 13.55
C SER A 175 10.82 -4.84 14.34
N ASP A 176 11.72 -5.65 14.90
CA ASP A 176 12.80 -5.18 15.78
C ASP A 176 13.76 -4.23 15.05
N GLU A 177 14.05 -4.52 13.78
CA GLU A 177 14.90 -3.67 12.94
C GLU A 177 14.19 -2.40 12.50
N MET A 178 12.90 -2.50 12.18
CA MET A 178 12.09 -1.35 11.76
C MET A 178 11.89 -0.35 12.89
N GLU A 179 11.62 -0.81 14.11
CA GLU A 179 11.44 0.09 15.26
C GLU A 179 12.69 0.95 15.50
N ALA A 180 13.88 0.38 15.30
CA ALA A 180 15.14 1.14 15.38
C ALA A 180 15.31 2.17 14.26
N GLN A 181 14.70 1.94 13.08
CA GLN A 181 14.82 2.82 11.92
C GLN A 181 13.77 3.94 11.86
N ILE A 182 12.65 3.83 12.60
CA ILE A 182 11.57 4.83 12.56
C ILE A 182 12.08 6.27 12.75
N PRO A 183 12.94 6.59 13.74
CA PRO A 183 13.44 7.96 13.91
C PRO A 183 14.20 8.49 12.67
N ALA A 184 15.01 7.65 12.02
CA ALA A 184 15.73 8.03 10.81
C ALA A 184 14.79 8.22 9.62
N ILE A 185 13.72 7.42 9.52
CA ILE A 185 12.67 7.59 8.50
C ILE A 185 11.92 8.92 8.72
N GLU A 186 11.60 9.28 9.97
CA GLU A 186 10.95 10.55 10.28
C GLU A 186 11.83 11.75 9.92
N GLU A 187 13.12 11.69 10.19
CA GLU A 187 14.08 12.72 9.80
C GLU A 187 14.20 12.82 8.27
N ALA A 188 14.24 11.68 7.59
CA ALA A 188 14.29 11.64 6.14
C ALA A 188 13.03 12.27 5.51
N LEU A 189 11.86 12.04 6.09
CA LEU A 189 10.59 12.63 5.68
C LEU A 189 10.55 14.15 5.92
N ARG A 190 11.18 14.67 6.99
CA ARG A 190 11.32 16.12 7.21
C ARG A 190 12.14 16.79 6.11
N GLY A 191 13.24 16.14 5.71
CA GLY A 191 14.21 16.65 4.75
C GLY A 191 13.91 16.33 3.27
N ILE A 192 12.71 15.84 2.95
CA ILE A 192 12.35 15.58 1.55
C ILE A 192 12.27 16.88 0.76
N GLU A 193 12.79 16.88 -0.48
CA GLU A 193 12.78 18.04 -1.37
C GLU A 193 12.16 17.69 -2.72
N VAL A 194 11.53 18.68 -3.35
CA VAL A 194 10.96 18.59 -4.70
C VAL A 194 11.47 19.80 -5.50
N HIS A 195 12.10 19.56 -6.64
CA HIS A 195 12.66 20.59 -7.54
C HIS A 195 11.85 20.77 -8.83
#